data_AF-R7BI59-F1
#
_entry.id   AF-R7BI59-F1
#
_cell.length_a   1.000
_cell.length_b   1.000
_cell.length_c   1.000
_cell.angle_alpha   90.00
_cell.angle_beta   90.00
_cell.angle_gamma   90.00
#
_symmetry.space_group_name_H-M   'P 1'
#
loop_
_entity.id
_entity.type
_entity.pdbx_description
1 polymer ?
#
loop_
_entity_poly.entity_id
_entity_poly.type
_entity_poly.pdbx_seq_one_letter_code
_entity_poly.pdbx_strand_id
1 'polypeptide(L)'
;MADQALTKKYLSLLKKKKTEKIRKQYLWSTIEDQLAICEACKQYANDDSRNLVIMLLESLDEEVVFAAVDTLGEIGTDHIKARLQILYNTTKNEKLKAEVHKTLSKIGSRA
;
A
#
# COMPACT_ATOMS: atom_id res chain seq x y z
N MET A 1 -5.52 -10.81 9.81
CA MET A 1 -6.75 -10.14 9.32
C MET A 1 -6.71 -8.73 9.86
N ALA A 2 -6.68 -7.70 9.02
CA ALA A 2 -6.66 -6.32 9.50
C ALA A 2 -7.90 -6.04 10.35
N ASP A 3 -7.71 -5.34 11.47
CA ASP A 3 -8.81 -4.99 12.36
C ASP A 3 -9.85 -4.14 11.59
N GLN A 4 -11.09 -4.65 11.54
CA GLN A 4 -12.17 -4.00 10.78
C GLN A 4 -12.52 -2.62 11.34
N ALA A 5 -12.30 -2.36 12.63
CA ALA A 5 -12.55 -1.06 13.23
C ALA A 5 -11.48 -0.04 12.81
N LEU A 6 -10.20 -0.45 12.81
CA LEU A 6 -9.10 0.38 12.30
C LEU A 6 -9.28 0.71 10.81
N THR A 7 -9.65 -0.28 9.99
CA THR A 7 -9.88 -0.08 8.56
C THR A 7 -10.98 0.96 8.32
N LYS A 8 -12.11 0.87 9.04
CA LYS A 8 -13.20 1.87 8.97
C LYS A 8 -12.76 3.25 9.45
N LYS A 9 -11.94 3.33 10.49
CA LYS A 9 -11.37 4.58 11.01
C LYS A 9 -10.51 5.26 9.93
N TYR A 10 -9.59 4.53 9.29
CA TYR A 10 -8.73 5.08 8.24
C TYR A 10 -9.51 5.46 6.99
N LEU A 11 -10.49 4.64 6.58
CA LEU A 11 -11.40 4.97 5.49
C LEU A 11 -12.15 6.28 5.73
N SER A 12 -12.63 6.50 6.97
CA SER A 12 -13.29 7.76 7.34
C SER A 12 -12.33 8.95 7.27
N LEU A 13 -11.07 8.78 7.67
CA LEU A 13 -10.05 9.83 7.59
C LEU A 13 -9.70 10.17 6.14
N LEU A 14 -9.56 9.17 5.27
CA LEU A 14 -9.32 9.34 3.84
C LEU A 14 -10.46 10.13 3.17
N LYS A 15 -11.72 9.73 3.42
CA LYS A 15 -12.90 10.45 2.90
C LYS A 15 -13.00 11.89 3.40
N LYS A 16 -12.50 12.17 4.61
CA LYS A 16 -12.44 13.50 5.20
C LYS A 16 -11.22 14.32 4.74
N LYS A 17 -10.43 13.84 3.77
CA LYS A 17 -9.18 14.46 3.29
C LYS A 17 -8.16 14.70 4.42
N LYS A 18 -8.17 13.87 5.46
CA LYS A 18 -7.23 13.93 6.60
C LYS A 18 -6.01 13.04 6.38
N THR A 19 -5.56 12.90 5.13
CA THR A 19 -4.41 12.07 4.73
C THR A 19 -3.13 12.46 5.47
N GLU A 20 -2.90 13.77 5.65
CA GLU A 20 -1.73 14.25 6.42
C GLU A 20 -1.71 13.76 7.87
N LYS A 21 -2.89 13.60 8.49
CA LYS A 21 -2.98 13.05 9.85
C LYS A 21 -2.59 11.57 9.84
N ILE A 22 -3.05 10.81 8.84
CA ILE A 22 -2.65 9.42 8.65
C ILE A 22 -1.13 9.32 8.49
N ARG A 23 -0.57 10.12 7.58
CA ARG A 23 0.87 10.15 7.30
C ARG A 23 1.71 10.46 8.53
N LYS A 24 1.34 11.47 9.31
CA LYS A 24 2.16 11.97 10.44
C LYS A 24 2.00 11.15 11.71
N GLN A 25 0.81 10.60 11.98
CA GLN A 25 0.50 10.00 13.29
C GLN A 25 0.34 8.48 13.26
N TYR A 26 -0.08 7.91 12.14
CA TYR A 26 -0.53 6.50 12.10
C TYR A 26 0.30 5.64 11.14
N LEU A 27 0.90 6.23 10.11
CA LEU A 27 1.62 5.49 9.07
C LEU A 27 2.82 4.69 9.58
N TRP A 28 3.45 5.11 10.67
CA TRP A 28 4.59 4.42 11.30
C TRP A 28 4.33 4.10 12.77
N SER A 29 3.05 3.96 13.15
CA SER A 29 2.65 3.72 14.54
C SER A 29 2.77 2.23 14.90
N THR A 30 1.94 1.38 14.29
CA THR A 30 1.93 -0.06 14.52
C THR A 30 1.78 -0.81 13.20
N ILE A 31 2.20 -2.08 13.18
CA ILE A 31 1.98 -2.98 12.04
C ILE A 31 0.48 -3.07 11.72
N GLU A 32 -0.37 -3.19 12.74
CA GLU A 32 -1.82 -3.24 12.59
C GLU A 32 -2.39 -1.97 11.94
N ASP A 33 -1.89 -0.79 12.32
CA ASP A 33 -2.26 0.47 11.68
C ASP A 33 -1.85 0.48 10.21
N GLN A 34 -0.62 0.05 9.89
CA GLN A 34 -0.13 0.00 8.51
C GLN A 34 -0.97 -0.93 7.62
N LEU A 35 -1.27 -2.13 8.12
CA LEU A 35 -2.12 -3.10 7.41
C LEU A 35 -3.55 -2.57 7.23
N ALA A 36 -4.13 -1.95 8.25
CA ALA A 36 -5.45 -1.35 8.16
C ALA A 36 -5.50 -0.13 7.22
N ILE A 37 -4.40 0.63 7.12
CA ILE A 37 -4.25 1.71 6.13
C ILE A 37 -4.24 1.13 4.72
N CYS A 38 -3.49 0.06 4.45
CA CYS A 38 -3.49 -0.64 3.16
C CYS A 38 -4.91 -1.06 2.75
N GLU A 39 -5.63 -1.75 3.63
CA GLU A 39 -7.02 -2.18 3.37
C GLU A 39 -7.98 -1.01 3.16
N ALA A 40 -7.84 0.08 3.93
CA ALA A 40 -8.65 1.28 3.73
C ALA A 40 -8.36 1.96 2.37
N CYS A 41 -7.10 1.95 1.94
CA CYS A 41 -6.66 2.49 0.65
C CYS A 41 -7.22 1.68 -0.52
N LYS A 42 -7.35 0.36 -0.40
CA LYS A 42 -8.06 -0.48 -1.39
C LYS A 42 -9.50 -0.04 -1.60
N GLN A 43 -10.20 0.26 -0.50
CA GLN A 43 -11.61 0.67 -0.53
C GLN A 43 -11.83 2.11 -1.02
N TYR A 44 -10.79 2.94 -1.04
CA TYR A 44 -10.87 4.34 -1.47
C TYR A 44 -9.69 4.69 -2.37
N ALA A 45 -9.66 4.09 -3.55
CA ALA A 45 -8.59 4.17 -4.54
C ALA A 45 -8.44 5.58 -5.18
N ASN A 46 -7.90 6.54 -4.43
CA ASN A 46 -7.53 7.88 -4.91
C ASN A 46 -6.01 8.10 -4.85
N ASP A 47 -5.54 9.24 -5.37
CA ASP A 47 -4.11 9.55 -5.39
C ASP A 47 -3.48 9.67 -4.00
N ASP A 48 -4.21 10.20 -3.01
CA ASP A 48 -3.78 10.19 -1.61
C ASP A 48 -3.51 8.76 -1.10
N SER A 49 -4.42 7.83 -1.37
CA SER A 49 -4.30 6.43 -0.95
C SER A 49 -3.13 5.74 -1.65
N ARG A 50 -2.96 5.96 -2.95
CA ARG A 50 -1.79 5.47 -3.71
C ARG A 50 -0.49 5.99 -3.11
N ASN A 51 -0.41 7.28 -2.79
CA ASN A 51 0.77 7.89 -2.18
C ASN A 51 1.07 7.32 -0.79
N LEU A 52 0.06 7.12 0.06
CA LEU A 52 0.26 6.49 1.37
C LEU A 52 0.81 5.07 1.24
N VAL A 53 0.24 4.26 0.34
CA VAL A 53 0.68 2.87 0.15
C VAL A 53 2.08 2.80 -0.47
N ILE A 54 2.44 3.73 -1.35
CA ILE A 54 3.81 3.86 -1.86
C ILE A 54 4.81 4.06 -0.71
N MET A 55 4.46 4.86 0.30
CA MET A 55 5.31 5.07 1.48
C MET A 55 5.44 3.80 2.33
N LEU A 56 4.40 2.96 2.39
CA LEU A 56 4.42 1.71 3.14
C LEU A 56 5.34 0.64 2.53
N LEU A 57 5.78 0.80 1.28
CA LEU A 57 6.83 -0.04 0.69
C LEU A 57 8.19 0.12 1.40
N GLU A 58 8.37 1.19 2.17
CA GLU A 58 9.58 1.43 2.97
C GLU A 58 9.45 0.93 4.42
N SER A 59 8.39 0.17 4.73
CA SER A 59 8.25 -0.46 6.05
C SER A 59 9.38 -1.46 6.32
N LEU A 60 9.80 -1.54 7.57
CA LEU A 60 10.74 -2.56 8.05
C LEU A 60 10.07 -3.92 8.22
N ASP A 61 8.74 -3.93 8.31
CA ASP A 61 7.97 -5.15 8.48
C ASP A 61 7.57 -5.74 7.12
N GLU A 62 7.96 -7.00 6.91
CA GLU A 62 7.76 -7.69 5.64
C GLU A 62 6.27 -7.89 5.33
N GLU A 63 5.43 -8.19 6.32
CA GLU A 63 3.99 -8.38 6.14
C GLU A 63 3.34 -7.10 5.61
N VAL A 64 3.76 -5.95 6.13
CA VAL A 64 3.30 -4.64 5.66
C VAL A 64 3.74 -4.37 4.23
N VAL A 65 4.99 -4.70 3.87
CA VAL A 65 5.47 -4.52 2.50
C VAL A 65 4.68 -5.40 1.52
N PHE A 66 4.39 -6.66 1.88
CA PHE A 66 3.53 -7.53 1.07
C PHE A 66 2.12 -6.96 0.90
N ALA A 67 1.50 -6.51 2.00
CA ALA A 67 0.17 -5.90 1.96
C ALA A 67 0.14 -4.62 1.10
N ALA A 68 1.21 -3.82 1.15
CA ALA A 68 1.35 -2.63 0.33
C ALA A 68 1.48 -2.99 -1.17
N VAL A 69 2.32 -3.97 -1.51
CA VAL A 69 2.46 -4.45 -2.90
C VAL A 69 1.13 -4.96 -3.45
N ASP A 70 0.42 -5.81 -2.69
CA ASP A 70 -0.89 -6.33 -3.08
C ASP A 70 -1.91 -5.18 -3.29
N THR A 71 -1.96 -4.24 -2.35
CA THR A 71 -2.81 -3.05 -2.44
C THR A 71 -2.52 -2.24 -3.70
N LEU A 72 -1.25 -1.97 -4.01
CA LEU A 72 -0.86 -1.27 -5.24
C LEU A 72 -1.22 -2.06 -6.50
N GLY A 73 -1.24 -3.38 -6.46
CA GLY A 73 -1.76 -4.20 -7.56
C GLY A 73 -3.25 -4.01 -7.81
N GLU A 74 -4.01 -3.60 -6.78
CA GLU A 74 -5.44 -3.36 -6.87
C GLU A 74 -5.75 -1.93 -7.31
N ILE A 75 -5.12 -0.93 -6.69
CA ILE A 75 -5.44 0.49 -6.88
C ILE A 75 -4.45 1.25 -7.78
N GLY A 76 -3.34 0.61 -8.14
CA GLY A 76 -2.23 1.24 -8.82
C GLY A 76 -2.46 1.45 -10.30
N THR A 77 -1.83 2.52 -10.79
CA THR A 77 -1.82 2.94 -12.20
C THR A 77 -0.40 2.87 -12.74
N ASP A 78 -0.23 3.22 -14.01
CA ASP A 78 1.08 3.20 -14.69
C ASP A 78 2.17 3.95 -13.91
N HIS A 79 1.82 5.08 -13.28
CA HIS A 79 2.74 5.87 -12.45
C HIS A 79 3.39 5.05 -11.32
N ILE A 80 2.67 4.09 -10.74
CA ILE A 80 3.18 3.30 -9.61
C ILE A 80 4.19 2.24 -10.08
N LYS A 81 4.16 1.84 -11.37
CA LYS A 81 5.07 0.81 -11.91
C LYS A 81 6.53 1.15 -11.69
N ALA A 82 6.92 2.42 -11.80
CA ALA A 82 8.30 2.83 -11.57
C ALA A 82 8.78 2.47 -10.14
N ARG A 83 7.95 2.69 -9.12
CA ARG A 83 8.30 2.38 -7.73
C ARG A 83 8.34 0.88 -7.47
N LEU A 84 7.39 0.13 -8.02
CA LEU A 84 7.38 -1.33 -7.93
C LEU A 84 8.57 -1.95 -8.68
N GLN A 85 8.98 -1.38 -9.81
CA GLN A 85 10.15 -1.83 -10.57
C GLN A 85 11.44 -1.61 -9.78
N ILE A 86 11.56 -0.46 -9.09
CA ILE A 86 12.68 -0.22 -8.17
C ILE A 86 12.69 -1.30 -7.08
N LEU A 87 11.56 -1.57 -6.42
CA LEU A 87 11.45 -2.60 -5.39
C LEU A 87 11.82 -4.00 -5.90
N TYR A 88 11.37 -4.36 -7.10
CA TYR A 88 11.72 -5.64 -7.75
C TYR A 88 13.23 -5.81 -7.96
N ASN A 89 13.92 -4.71 -8.30
CA ASN A 89 15.35 -4.71 -8.57
C ASN A 89 16.21 -4.66 -7.29
N THR A 90 15.69 -4.05 -6.22
CA THR A 90 16.45 -3.85 -4.98
C THR A 90 16.20 -4.92 -3.91
N THR A 91 15.03 -5.55 -3.92
CA THR A 91 14.70 -6.58 -2.92
C THR A 91 15.53 -7.84 -3.12
N LYS A 92 16.03 -8.39 -2.01
CA LYS A 92 16.70 -9.69 -1.95
C LYS A 92 15.75 -10.82 -1.56
N ASN A 93 14.53 -10.50 -1.11
CA ASN A 93 13.52 -11.49 -0.77
C ASN A 93 12.86 -12.00 -2.06
N GLU A 94 13.09 -13.27 -2.39
CA GLU A 94 12.55 -13.90 -3.60
C GLU A 94 11.02 -13.99 -3.63
N LYS A 95 10.38 -14.19 -2.47
CA LYS A 95 8.92 -14.21 -2.36
C LYS A 95 8.33 -12.83 -2.66
N LEU A 96 8.92 -11.79 -2.07
CA LEU A 96 8.50 -10.42 -2.32
C LEU A 96 8.74 -10.05 -3.79
N LYS A 97 9.89 -10.43 -4.33
CA LYS A 97 10.24 -10.22 -5.75
C LYS A 97 9.20 -10.86 -6.69
N ALA A 98 8.78 -12.09 -6.41
CA ALA A 98 7.74 -12.77 -7.18
C ALA A 98 6.38 -12.05 -7.08
N GLU A 99 5.98 -11.60 -5.88
CA GLU A 99 4.72 -10.87 -5.70
C GLU A 99 4.74 -9.50 -6.41
N VAL A 100 5.86 -8.79 -6.35
CA VAL A 100 6.04 -7.51 -7.07
C VAL A 100 5.95 -7.73 -8.59
N HIS A 101 6.56 -8.79 -9.13
CA HIS A 101 6.48 -9.11 -10.55
C HIS A 101 5.04 -9.42 -11.01
N LYS A 102 4.32 -10.21 -10.23
CA LYS A 102 2.90 -10.51 -10.44
C LYS A 102 2.05 -9.24 -10.40
N THR A 103 2.34 -8.36 -9.44
CA THR A 103 1.66 -7.06 -9.28
C THR A 103 1.90 -6.15 -10.49
N LEU A 104 3.14 -6.01 -10.96
CA LEU A 104 3.48 -5.25 -12.17
C LEU A 104 2.71 -5.75 -13.40
N SER A 105 2.61 -7.07 -13.55
CA SER A 105 1.87 -7.71 -14.65
C SER A 105 0.36 -7.42 -14.57
N LYS A 106 -0.21 -7.40 -13.36
CA LYS A 106 -1.63 -7.07 -13.11
C LYS A 106 -1.95 -5.62 -13.47
N ILE A 107 -1.06 -4.67 -13.15
CA ILE A 107 -1.25 -3.25 -13.51
C ILE A 107 -1.10 -3.05 -15.03
N GLY A 108 -0.16 -3.74 -15.68
CA GLY A 108 0.06 -3.64 -17.13
C GLY A 108 -1.06 -4.21 -17.99
N SER A 109 -1.79 -5.22 -17.50
CA SER A 109 -2.87 -5.88 -18.24
C SER A 109 -4.22 -5.15 -18.14
N ARG A 110 -4.29 -4.07 -17.37
CA ARG A 110 -5.51 -3.25 -17.17
C ARG A 110 -5.57 -2.03 -18.11
N ALA A 111 -4.61 -1.91 -19.02
CA ALA A 111 -4.56 -0.87 -20.06
C ALA A 111 -5.43 -1.24 -21.26
#